data_AF-A0A1J5AJF3-F1
#
_entry.id   AF-A0A1J5AJF3-F1
#
_cell.length_a   1.000
_cell.length_b   1.000
_cell.length_c   1.000
_cell.angle_alpha   90.00
_cell.angle_beta   90.00
_cell.angle_gamma   90.00
#
_symmetry.space_group_name_H-M   'P 1'
#
loop_
_entity.id
_entity.type
_entity.pdbx_description
1 polymer ?
#
loop_
_entity_poly.entity_id
_entity_poly.type
_entity_poly.pdbx_seq_one_letter_code
_entity_poly.pdbx_strand_id
1 'polypeptide(L)'
;MQKPSDLDDYELREEYDLSKMTIVPKGRYAPQRRVGKNVVVLAPDVVQAFPTDEAVNEALRLVMRIAEVPSKYAAMTLNPA
;
A
#
# COMPACT_ATOMS: atom_id res chain seq x y z
N MET A 1 -18.23 -8.95 32.54
CA MET A 1 -17.78 -7.86 31.65
C MET A 1 -18.62 -6.63 32.00
N GLN A 2 -18.05 -5.61 32.64
CA GLN A 2 -18.81 -4.41 32.98
C GLN A 2 -19.20 -3.67 31.70
N LYS A 3 -20.46 -3.27 31.62
CA LYS A 3 -21.02 -2.53 30.49
C LYS A 3 -20.64 -1.05 30.67
N PRO A 4 -20.20 -0.34 29.62
CA PRO A 4 -19.88 1.09 29.75
C PRO A 4 -21.15 1.84 30.18
N SER A 5 -21.00 2.72 31.17
CA SER A 5 -22.09 3.48 31.79
C SER A 5 -22.62 4.60 30.90
N ASP A 6 -21.77 5.14 30.03
CA ASP A 6 -22.13 6.18 29.06
C ASP A 6 -21.55 5.83 27.68
N LEU A 7 -22.37 6.02 26.65
CA LEU A 7 -22.00 5.74 25.25
C LEU A 7 -21.22 6.89 24.60
N ASP A 8 -21.16 8.04 25.26
CA ASP A 8 -20.52 9.28 24.79
C ASP A 8 -19.18 9.57 25.51
N ASP A 9 -18.69 8.64 26.34
CA ASP A 9 -17.38 8.74 26.97
C ASP A 9 -16.28 8.35 25.96
N TYR A 10 -15.74 9.38 25.30
CA TYR A 10 -14.59 9.27 24.40
C TYR A 10 -13.26 9.50 25.12
N GLU A 11 -13.26 9.66 26.44
CA GLU A 11 -12.03 9.88 27.19
C GLU A 11 -11.20 8.58 27.26
N LEU A 12 -9.90 8.74 27.08
CA LEU A 12 -8.98 7.62 27.24
C LEU A 12 -8.88 7.30 28.73
N ARG A 13 -9.13 6.05 29.10
CA ARG A 13 -9.02 5.61 30.50
C ARG A 13 -7.64 5.92 31.06
N GLU A 14 -7.58 6.30 32.33
CA GLU A 14 -6.34 6.63 33.04
C GLU A 14 -5.30 5.49 33.01
N GLU A 15 -5.76 4.23 32.89
CA GLU A 15 -4.89 3.06 32.76
C GLU A 15 -4.12 2.98 31.42
N TYR A 16 -4.57 3.69 30.38
CA TYR A 16 -3.96 3.65 29.06
C TYR A 16 -2.92 4.77 28.89
N ASP A 17 -1.66 4.38 28.98
CA ASP A 17 -0.53 5.26 28.67
C ASP A 17 0.03 4.96 27.28
N LEU A 18 -0.35 5.77 26.28
CA LEU A 18 0.11 5.62 24.90
C LEU A 18 1.63 5.78 24.76
N SER A 19 2.30 6.46 25.69
CA SER A 19 3.77 6.64 25.68
C SER A 19 4.51 5.33 25.98
N LYS A 20 3.87 4.40 26.70
CA LYS A 20 4.41 3.07 27.02
C LYS A 20 4.13 2.04 25.93
N MET A 21 3.32 2.39 24.93
CA MET A 21 3.00 1.47 23.85
C MET A 21 4.21 1.26 22.94
N THR A 22 4.51 0.00 22.65
CA THR A 22 5.52 -0.34 21.64
C THR A 22 5.00 0.06 20.25
N ILE A 23 5.75 0.92 19.56
CA ILE A 23 5.49 1.24 18.16
C ILE A 23 5.71 -0.03 17.34
N VAL A 24 4.64 -0.53 16.74
CA VAL A 24 4.68 -1.73 15.90
C VAL A 24 4.64 -1.33 14.42
N PRO A 25 5.45 -1.97 13.56
CA PRO A 25 5.36 -1.67 12.13
C PRO A 25 4.01 -2.11 11.57
N LYS A 26 3.45 -1.28 10.67
CA LYS A 26 2.19 -1.55 9.95
C LYS A 26 2.20 -2.98 9.39
N GLY A 27 1.10 -3.71 9.59
CA GLY A 27 0.97 -5.09 9.13
C GLY A 27 1.74 -6.12 9.98
N ARG A 28 1.93 -5.90 11.29
CA ARG A 28 2.50 -6.91 12.23
C ARG A 28 1.77 -8.26 12.16
N TYR A 29 0.45 -8.23 12.03
CA TYR A 29 -0.40 -9.42 12.00
C TYR A 29 -0.71 -9.93 10.59
N ALA A 30 -0.21 -9.26 9.56
CA ALA A 30 -0.37 -9.67 8.17
C ALA A 30 0.91 -9.32 7.40
N PRO A 31 2.04 -9.99 7.72
CA PRO A 31 3.33 -9.67 7.11
C PRO A 31 3.32 -9.80 5.58
N GLN A 32 2.49 -10.68 5.02
CA GLN A 32 2.28 -10.84 3.57
C GLN A 32 1.69 -9.58 2.92
N ARG A 33 0.97 -8.74 3.68
CA ARG A 33 0.43 -7.46 3.22
C ARG A 33 1.42 -6.29 3.36
N ARG A 34 2.59 -6.52 3.98
CA ARG A 34 3.66 -5.50 4.05
C ARG A 34 4.37 -5.33 2.72
N VAL A 35 4.39 -6.37 1.89
CA VAL A 35 4.81 -6.26 0.50
C VAL A 35 3.85 -5.28 -0.15
N GLY A 36 4.37 -4.12 -0.57
CA GLY A 36 3.60 -3.00 -1.10
C GLY A 36 2.82 -3.39 -2.34
N LYS A 37 1.65 -4.03 -2.14
CA LYS A 37 0.64 -4.19 -3.17
C LYS A 37 -0.02 -2.83 -3.33
N ASN A 38 0.59 -1.96 -4.12
CA ASN A 38 -0.06 -0.75 -4.61
C ASN A 38 -1.19 -1.23 -5.53
N VAL A 39 -2.41 -1.27 -5.01
CA VAL A 39 -3.60 -1.66 -5.78
C VAL A 39 -3.94 -0.50 -6.70
N VAL A 40 -3.72 -0.67 -8.00
CA VAL A 40 -4.15 0.27 -9.04
C VAL A 40 -5.44 -0.25 -9.63
N VAL A 41 -6.49 0.56 -9.59
CA VAL A 41 -7.78 0.21 -10.20
C VAL A 41 -7.67 0.44 -11.70
N LEU A 42 -7.79 -0.64 -12.48
CA LEU A 42 -7.84 -0.58 -13.94
C LEU A 42 -9.27 -0.27 -14.40
N ALA A 43 -9.40 0.36 -15.57
CA ALA A 43 -10.69 0.58 -16.19
C ALA A 43 -11.35 -0.77 -16.62
N PRO A 44 -12.70 -0.86 -16.66
CA PRO A 44 -13.40 -2.13 -16.89
C PRO A 44 -13.08 -2.81 -18.23
N ASP A 45 -12.79 -2.04 -19.27
CA ASP A 45 -12.36 -2.51 -20.58
C ASP A 45 -10.95 -3.13 -20.53
N VAL A 46 -10.03 -2.50 -19.80
CA VAL A 46 -8.66 -3.02 -19.62
C VAL A 46 -8.67 -4.33 -18.82
N VAL A 47 -9.51 -4.45 -17.80
CA VAL A 47 -9.67 -5.70 -17.03
C VAL A 47 -10.24 -6.82 -17.90
N GLN A 48 -11.18 -6.51 -18.80
CA GLN A 48 -11.73 -7.49 -19.74
C GLN A 48 -10.68 -7.96 -20.76
N ALA A 49 -9.80 -7.06 -21.22
CA ALA A 49 -8.74 -7.39 -22.16
C ALA A 49 -7.55 -8.11 -21.51
N PHE A 50 -7.25 -7.80 -20.24
CA PHE A 50 -6.09 -8.33 -19.52
C PHE A 50 -6.52 -8.93 -18.16
N PRO A 51 -6.66 -10.27 -18.08
CA PRO A 51 -7.15 -10.94 -16.88
C PRO A 51 -6.11 -11.03 -15.75
N THR A 52 -4.82 -10.80 -16.01
CA THR A 52 -3.75 -10.83 -14.99
C THR A 52 -2.87 -9.60 -15.04
N ASP A 53 -2.26 -9.28 -13.90
CA ASP A 53 -1.31 -8.19 -13.76
C ASP A 53 -0.01 -8.44 -14.53
N GLU A 54 0.42 -9.70 -14.70
CA GLU A 54 1.55 -10.01 -15.57
C GLU A 54 1.28 -9.63 -17.02
N ALA A 55 0.07 -9.91 -17.53
CA ALA A 55 -0.31 -9.59 -18.91
C ALA A 55 -0.30 -8.07 -19.18
N VAL A 56 -0.81 -7.29 -18.23
CA VAL A 56 -0.77 -5.81 -18.30
C VAL A 56 0.68 -5.32 -18.29
N ASN A 57 1.49 -5.83 -17.37
CA ASN A 57 2.87 -5.38 -17.22
C ASN A 57 3.73 -5.70 -18.45
N GLU A 58 3.56 -6.88 -19.06
CA GLU A 58 4.28 -7.22 -20.29
C GLU A 58 3.87 -6.33 -21.46
N ALA A 59 2.58 -6.07 -21.63
CA ALA A 59 2.09 -5.14 -22.65
C ALA A 59 2.69 -3.73 -22.48
N LEU A 60 2.67 -3.20 -21.25
CA LEU A 60 3.26 -1.90 -20.96
C LEU A 60 4.78 -1.88 -21.18
N ARG A 61 5.51 -2.96 -20.85
CA ARG A 61 6.95 -3.08 -21.14
C ARG A 61 7.25 -3.07 -22.63
N LEU A 62 6.38 -3.64 -23.46
CA LEU A 62 6.52 -3.57 -24.91
C LEU A 62 6.30 -2.14 -25.41
N VAL A 63 5.25 -1.46 -24.91
CA VAL A 63 4.99 -0.05 -25.25
C VAL A 63 6.17 0.84 -24.86
N MET A 64 6.75 0.64 -23.67
CA MET A 64 7.93 1.39 -23.22
C MET A 64 9.14 1.20 -24.15
N ARG A 65 9.34 -0.03 -24.67
CA ARG A 65 10.42 -0.33 -25.61
C ARG A 65 10.21 0.31 -26.98
N ILE A 66 8.96 0.36 -27.45
CA ILE A 66 8.62 0.91 -28.77
C ILE A 66 8.61 2.44 -28.76
N ALA A 67 8.04 3.04 -27.71
CA ALA A 67 7.84 4.49 -27.64
C ALA A 67 9.03 5.24 -27.02
N GLU A 68 10.16 4.55 -26.77
CA GLU A 68 11.36 5.09 -26.08
C GLU A 68 10.99 5.97 -24.88
N VAL A 69 10.01 5.53 -24.08
CA VAL A 69 9.38 6.37 -23.07
C VAL A 69 10.46 6.81 -22.08
N PRO A 70 10.73 8.13 -21.93
CA PRO A 70 11.74 8.59 -21.00
C PRO A 70 11.29 8.23 -19.58
N SER A 71 12.01 7.28 -18.98
CA SER A 71 11.76 6.87 -17.60
C SER A 71 12.00 8.06 -16.68
N LYS A 72 10.94 8.61 -16.08
CA LYS A 72 11.03 9.69 -15.09
C LYS A 72 11.86 9.30 -13.86
N TYR A 73 12.14 8.01 -13.66
CA TYR A 73 12.88 7.47 -12.52
C TYR A 73 14.34 7.10 -12.83
N ALA A 74 14.78 7.11 -14.09
CA ALA A 74 16.19 6.85 -14.42
C ALA A 74 17.16 7.91 -13.86
N ALA A 75 16.66 9.10 -13.54
CA ALA A 75 17.44 10.20 -12.97
C ALA A 75 17.64 10.10 -11.44
N MET A 76 17.04 9.13 -10.74
CA MET A 76 17.03 9.10 -9.26
C MET A 76 17.87 7.96 -8.64
N THR A 77 18.56 7.17 -9.45
CA THR A 77 19.51 6.12 -9.00
C THR A 77 20.95 6.45 -9.39
N LEU A 78 21.42 7.64 -9.00
CA LEU A 78 22.84 8.00 -9.04
C LEU A 78 23.12 9.04 -7.96
N ASN A 79 23.03 8.60 -6.70
CA ASN A 79 23.72 9.22 -5.57
C ASN A 79 23.99 8.11 -4.53
N PRO A 80 25.13 7.40 -4.63
CA PRO A 80 25.62 6.65 -3.49
C PRO A 80 26.17 7.65 -2.46
N ALA A 81 25.55 7.67 -1.29
CA ALA A 81 26.17 8.15 -0.05
C ALA A 81 26.18 6.98 0.93
#